data_AF-A0A2E6VNX1-F1
#
_entry.id   AF-A0A2E6VNX1-F1
#
_cell.length_a   1.000
_cell.length_b   1.000
_cell.length_c   1.000
_cell.angle_alpha   90.00
_cell.angle_beta   90.00
_cell.angle_gamma   90.00
#
_symmetry.space_group_name_H-M   'P 1'
#
loop_
_entity.id
_entity.type
_entity.pdbx_description
1 polymer ?
#
loop_
_entity_poly.entity_id
_entity_poly.type
_entity_poly.pdbx_seq_one_letter_code
_entity_poly.pdbx_strand_id
1 'polypeptide(L)'
;MTLAFAADAQAYSSYMSRIPNTPNSCNTCHSYGGGSPRNAFGLAFDGNGLVWSDALANADSDSDGQSNGEELGDPCGIWSQGETPARSNDLSNPGDVGSTSVDGMAGSLLWFFDNDGDQVGDDDTTQQSCTAPDGYVALGGDCNDGDSGLGAISADLDCDGLLNDADDDADGDSVASADDCDDADANLGATSADLDC
;
A
#
# COMPACT_ATOMS: atom_id res chain seq x y z
N MET A 1 34.25 41.21 -14.51
CA MET A 1 34.33 39.75 -14.31
C MET A 1 33.11 39.37 -13.49
N THR A 2 31.99 39.08 -14.14
CA THR A 2 30.72 38.80 -13.48
C THR A 2 30.80 37.38 -12.92
N LEU A 3 30.70 37.26 -11.60
CA LEU A 3 30.65 35.97 -10.90
C LEU A 3 29.37 35.25 -11.33
N ALA A 4 29.51 34.15 -12.06
CA ALA A 4 28.43 33.20 -12.29
C ALA A 4 28.22 32.42 -10.98
N PHE A 5 27.03 32.54 -10.40
CA PHE A 5 26.60 31.64 -9.33
C PHE A 5 26.42 30.25 -9.95
N ALA A 6 27.28 29.31 -9.56
CA ALA A 6 26.99 27.90 -9.73
C ALA A 6 25.82 27.58 -8.81
N ALA A 7 24.62 27.41 -9.39
CA ALA A 7 23.49 26.87 -8.66
C ALA A 7 23.81 25.41 -8.32
N ASP A 8 23.69 25.08 -7.03
CA ASP A 8 24.07 23.80 -6.44
C ASP A 8 23.48 22.60 -7.18
N ALA A 9 24.36 21.80 -7.79
CA ALA A 9 24.04 20.46 -8.29
C ALA A 9 23.69 19.45 -7.16
N GLN A 10 23.69 19.91 -5.90
CA GLN A 10 23.39 19.12 -4.70
C GLN A 10 21.91 19.17 -4.28
N ALA A 11 21.06 19.99 -4.92
CA ALA A 11 19.70 20.28 -4.45
C ALA A 11 18.54 19.58 -5.21
N TYR A 12 18.79 18.85 -6.30
CA TYR A 12 17.71 18.25 -7.11
C TYR A 12 17.32 16.81 -6.71
N SER A 13 18.23 16.03 -6.12
CA SER A 13 17.92 14.67 -5.64
C SER A 13 17.02 14.65 -4.41
N SER A 14 17.00 15.73 -3.61
CA SER A 14 16.15 15.86 -2.42
C SER A 14 14.68 16.15 -2.71
N TYR A 15 14.32 16.50 -3.94
CA TYR A 15 12.91 16.71 -4.32
C TYR A 15 12.24 15.40 -4.74
N MET A 16 12.99 14.47 -5.32
CA MET A 16 12.47 13.14 -5.66
C MET A 16 11.99 12.42 -4.40
N SER A 17 12.72 12.50 -3.29
CA SER A 17 12.25 11.92 -2.02
C SER A 17 10.96 12.56 -1.46
N ARG A 18 10.40 13.60 -2.09
CA ARG A 18 9.12 14.24 -1.73
C ARG A 18 7.98 13.82 -2.65
N ILE A 19 8.19 12.85 -3.54
CA ILE A 19 7.19 12.34 -4.46
C ILE A 19 7.17 10.81 -4.29
N PRO A 20 6.00 10.17 -4.12
CA PRO A 20 5.91 8.73 -3.92
C PRO A 20 6.48 7.97 -5.12
N ASN A 21 7.11 6.82 -4.85
CA ASN A 21 7.68 5.92 -5.86
C ASN A 21 8.61 6.56 -6.92
N THR A 22 9.43 7.55 -6.54
CA THR A 22 10.39 8.18 -7.47
C THR A 22 11.88 7.86 -7.24
N PRO A 23 12.30 6.64 -6.87
CA PRO A 23 13.72 6.37 -6.70
C PRO A 23 14.45 6.34 -8.06
N ASN A 24 14.91 7.51 -8.50
CA ASN A 24 15.94 7.78 -9.52
C ASN A 24 15.52 8.05 -10.98
N SER A 25 14.26 8.36 -11.25
CA SER A 25 13.86 8.83 -12.59
C SER A 25 13.68 10.35 -12.60
N CYS A 26 14.62 11.08 -13.18
CA CYS A 26 14.38 12.50 -13.50
C CYS A 26 13.20 12.68 -14.46
N ASN A 27 12.76 11.60 -15.15
CA ASN A 27 11.69 11.67 -16.13
C ASN A 27 10.31 11.90 -15.51
N THR A 28 10.16 11.68 -14.20
CA THR A 28 8.91 12.03 -13.50
C THR A 28 8.64 13.53 -13.60
N CYS A 29 9.67 14.38 -13.47
CA CYS A 29 9.53 15.84 -13.54
C CYS A 29 9.99 16.45 -14.88
N HIS A 30 10.64 15.69 -15.75
CA HIS A 30 11.32 16.21 -16.94
C HIS A 30 11.05 15.34 -18.17
N SER A 31 10.88 15.94 -19.35
CA SER A 31 10.51 15.19 -20.54
C SER A 31 11.58 14.22 -21.04
N TYR A 32 12.87 14.53 -20.83
CA TYR A 32 13.99 13.76 -21.37
C TYR A 32 15.14 13.57 -20.36
N GLY A 33 14.82 13.60 -19.06
CA GLY A 33 15.79 13.45 -17.98
C GLY A 33 16.26 14.78 -17.37
N GLY A 34 17.10 14.68 -16.35
CA GLY A 34 17.49 15.80 -15.50
C GLY A 34 18.12 16.95 -16.29
N GLY A 35 17.64 18.18 -16.06
CA GLY A 35 18.11 19.37 -16.76
C GLY A 35 17.45 19.63 -18.12
N SER A 36 16.61 18.72 -18.63
CA SER A 36 15.69 19.04 -19.72
C SER A 36 14.51 19.90 -19.22
N PRO A 37 13.68 20.50 -20.11
CA PRO A 37 12.47 21.19 -19.66
C PRO A 37 11.58 20.29 -18.80
N ARG A 38 10.86 20.90 -17.86
CA ARG A 38 9.89 20.16 -17.05
C ARG A 38 8.71 19.70 -17.91
N ASN A 39 8.24 18.49 -17.64
CA ASN A 39 6.99 17.99 -18.19
C ASN A 39 5.79 18.60 -17.44
N ALA A 40 4.56 18.18 -17.78
CA ALA A 40 3.36 18.74 -17.18
C ALA A 40 3.34 18.56 -15.65
N PHE A 41 3.62 17.35 -15.16
CA PHE A 41 3.77 17.07 -13.73
C PHE A 41 4.85 17.93 -13.05
N GLY A 42 6.05 18.01 -13.63
CA GLY A 42 7.14 18.79 -13.04
C GLY A 42 6.79 20.28 -12.88
N LEU A 43 6.01 20.84 -13.82
CA LEU A 43 5.47 22.20 -13.71
C LEU A 43 4.38 22.30 -12.63
N ALA A 44 3.49 21.31 -12.52
CA ALA A 44 2.45 21.26 -11.49
C ALA A 44 3.06 21.15 -10.09
N PHE A 45 4.06 20.26 -9.90
CA PHE A 45 4.78 20.08 -8.64
C PHE A 45 5.52 21.35 -8.21
N ASP A 46 6.15 22.06 -9.16
CA ASP A 46 6.79 23.35 -8.87
C ASP A 46 5.79 24.46 -8.54
N GLY A 47 4.67 24.51 -9.27
CA GLY A 47 3.55 25.41 -8.97
C GLY A 47 2.93 25.15 -7.60
N ASN A 48 3.02 23.91 -7.12
CA ASN A 48 2.60 23.49 -5.79
C ASN A 48 3.69 23.68 -4.71
N GLY A 49 4.76 24.41 -5.01
CA GLY A 49 5.81 24.71 -4.04
C GLY A 49 6.78 23.55 -3.78
N LEU A 50 6.87 22.56 -4.68
CA LEU A 50 7.71 21.37 -4.55
C LEU A 50 7.36 20.53 -3.31
N VAL A 51 6.05 20.46 -3.05
CA VAL A 51 5.41 19.69 -1.98
C VAL A 51 4.41 18.74 -2.60
N TRP A 52 4.42 17.48 -2.15
CA TRP A 52 3.33 16.55 -2.42
C TRP A 52 2.17 16.88 -1.48
N SER A 53 1.01 17.16 -2.06
CA SER A 53 -0.21 17.50 -1.33
C SER A 53 -1.38 16.82 -1.99
N ASP A 54 -2.47 16.63 -1.27
CA ASP A 54 -3.73 16.05 -1.75
C ASP A 54 -4.17 16.72 -3.07
N ALA A 55 -4.04 18.05 -3.19
CA ALA A 55 -4.42 18.77 -4.40
C ALA A 55 -3.56 18.43 -5.62
N LEU A 56 -2.28 18.13 -5.41
CA LEU A 56 -1.37 17.70 -6.47
C LEU A 56 -1.58 16.22 -6.76
N ALA A 57 -1.74 15.38 -5.75
CA ALA A 57 -2.03 13.96 -5.94
C ALA A 57 -3.32 13.76 -6.78
N ASN A 58 -4.37 14.52 -6.49
CA ASN A 58 -5.65 14.46 -7.22
C ASN A 58 -5.65 15.20 -8.57
N ALA A 59 -4.57 15.91 -8.93
CA ALA A 59 -4.50 16.60 -10.21
C ALA A 59 -4.10 15.62 -11.31
N ASP A 60 -4.78 15.68 -12.44
CA ASP A 60 -4.37 15.05 -13.70
C ASP A 60 -3.50 16.06 -14.47
N SER A 61 -2.18 15.94 -14.35
CA SER A 61 -1.26 16.97 -14.86
C SER A 61 -1.11 16.91 -16.37
N ASP A 62 -1.15 15.72 -16.97
CA ASP A 62 -0.91 15.50 -18.40
C ASP A 62 -2.19 15.23 -19.21
N SER A 63 -3.34 15.22 -18.54
CA SER A 63 -4.68 15.09 -19.11
C SER A 63 -4.94 13.72 -19.76
N ASP A 64 -4.38 12.66 -19.19
CA ASP A 64 -4.59 11.27 -19.64
C ASP A 64 -5.83 10.60 -19.01
N GLY A 65 -6.46 11.27 -18.04
CA GLY A 65 -7.62 10.77 -17.31
C GLY A 65 -7.29 10.09 -15.99
N GLN A 66 -6.01 10.04 -15.61
CA GLN A 66 -5.54 9.60 -14.31
C GLN A 66 -4.92 10.77 -13.54
N SER A 67 -5.04 10.71 -12.23
CA SER A 67 -4.42 11.65 -11.32
C SER A 67 -2.96 11.28 -11.05
N ASN A 68 -2.15 12.27 -10.72
CA ASN A 68 -0.75 12.06 -10.38
C ASN A 68 -0.57 11.01 -9.27
N GLY A 69 -1.50 10.99 -8.32
CA GLY A 69 -1.57 10.05 -7.21
C GLY A 69 -1.88 8.64 -7.68
N GLU A 70 -2.87 8.47 -8.56
CA GLU A 70 -3.13 7.20 -9.22
C GLU A 70 -1.83 6.68 -9.82
N GLU A 71 -1.16 7.48 -10.65
CA GLU A 71 0.04 7.06 -11.39
C GLU A 71 1.30 6.81 -10.55
N LEU A 72 1.50 7.59 -9.48
CA LEU A 72 2.67 7.49 -8.59
C LEU A 72 2.44 6.63 -7.36
N GLY A 73 1.29 5.97 -7.27
CA GLY A 73 1.00 4.98 -6.25
C GLY A 73 0.50 5.53 -4.91
N ASP A 74 -0.09 6.71 -4.95
CA ASP A 74 -0.83 7.35 -3.87
C ASP A 74 -2.18 7.90 -4.39
N PRO A 75 -3.09 7.04 -4.87
CA PRO A 75 -4.37 7.46 -5.46
C PRO A 75 -5.28 8.19 -4.46
N CYS A 76 -5.07 7.98 -3.15
CA CYS A 76 -5.80 8.69 -2.11
C CYS A 76 -5.16 10.01 -1.71
N GLY A 77 -3.96 10.33 -2.21
CA GLY A 77 -3.27 11.56 -1.89
C GLY A 77 -2.88 11.71 -0.43
N ILE A 78 -2.72 10.60 0.30
CA ILE A 78 -2.45 10.59 1.75
C ILE A 78 -0.98 10.38 2.08
N TRP A 79 -0.17 9.95 1.09
CA TRP A 79 1.24 9.66 1.31
C TRP A 79 2.00 10.88 1.80
N SER A 80 2.85 10.66 2.80
CA SER A 80 3.82 11.65 3.27
C SER A 80 5.27 11.18 3.06
N GLN A 81 6.19 12.14 2.95
CA GLN A 81 7.61 11.87 2.71
C GLN A 81 8.20 10.85 3.70
N GLY A 82 8.66 9.72 3.17
CA GLY A 82 9.29 8.64 3.93
C GLY A 82 8.35 7.47 4.27
N GLU A 83 7.05 7.61 4.02
CA GLU A 83 6.09 6.51 4.15
C GLU A 83 6.16 5.56 2.96
N THR A 84 5.60 4.38 3.13
CA THR A 84 5.36 3.43 2.05
C THR A 84 4.12 3.89 1.28
N PRO A 85 4.21 4.14 -0.04
CA PRO A 85 3.03 4.44 -0.86
C PRO A 85 2.03 3.28 -0.87
N ALA A 86 0.75 3.59 -1.13
CA ALA A 86 -0.34 2.60 -1.15
C ALA A 86 -0.10 1.45 -2.16
N ARG A 87 0.61 1.74 -3.25
CA ARG A 87 1.03 0.75 -4.26
C ARG A 87 2.42 1.11 -4.79
N SER A 88 3.19 0.10 -5.19
CA SER A 88 4.52 0.27 -5.79
C SER A 88 4.67 -0.43 -7.15
N ASN A 89 3.59 -1.01 -7.66
CA ASN A 89 3.46 -1.67 -8.96
C ASN A 89 2.48 -0.92 -9.85
N ASP A 90 2.49 -1.25 -11.16
CA ASP A 90 1.60 -0.65 -12.16
C ASP A 90 1.61 0.88 -12.15
N LEU A 91 2.81 1.45 -11.98
CA LEU A 91 3.04 2.89 -11.95
C LEU A 91 3.20 3.45 -13.36
N SER A 92 2.88 4.73 -13.53
CA SER A 92 3.05 5.45 -14.79
C SER A 92 3.68 6.83 -14.59
N ASN A 93 3.90 7.56 -15.68
CA ASN A 93 4.55 8.86 -15.64
C ASN A 93 3.51 9.98 -15.70
N PRO A 94 3.31 10.74 -14.61
CA PRO A 94 2.24 11.74 -14.52
C PRO A 94 2.42 13.00 -15.37
N GLY A 95 3.49 13.04 -16.15
CA GLY A 95 3.74 14.11 -17.11
C GLY A 95 3.78 13.64 -18.56
N ASP A 96 3.34 12.42 -18.85
CA ASP A 96 3.31 11.79 -20.16
C ASP A 96 1.96 11.13 -20.45
N VAL A 97 1.12 11.82 -21.22
CA VAL A 97 -0.22 11.38 -21.64
C VAL A 97 -0.28 10.02 -22.35
N GLY A 98 0.86 9.52 -22.84
CA GLY A 98 0.96 8.19 -23.46
C GLY A 98 1.27 7.06 -22.48
N SER A 99 1.45 7.37 -21.19
CA SER A 99 1.88 6.45 -20.15
C SER A 99 0.79 6.35 -19.09
N THR A 100 -0.13 5.41 -19.25
CA THR A 100 -1.19 5.16 -18.26
C THR A 100 -0.92 3.93 -17.41
N SER A 101 -1.43 3.88 -16.18
CA SER A 101 -1.51 2.61 -15.43
C SER A 101 -2.64 1.75 -16.00
N VAL A 102 -2.49 0.41 -15.94
CA VAL A 102 -3.51 -0.51 -16.47
C VAL A 102 -4.78 -0.54 -15.63
N ASP A 103 -4.70 -0.05 -14.41
CA ASP A 103 -5.77 -0.04 -13.44
C ASP A 103 -5.86 1.34 -12.82
N GLY A 104 -6.29 2.33 -13.63
CA GLY A 104 -6.54 3.71 -13.18
C GLY A 104 -7.55 3.84 -12.05
N MET A 105 -7.99 2.73 -11.42
CA MET A 105 -8.75 2.64 -10.19
C MET A 105 -8.28 1.47 -9.28
N ALA A 106 -6.98 1.14 -9.22
CA ALA A 106 -6.45 0.25 -8.16
C ALA A 106 -5.49 0.99 -7.23
N GLY A 107 -5.94 1.15 -6.00
CA GLY A 107 -5.13 1.60 -4.88
C GLY A 107 -5.87 2.52 -3.92
N SER A 108 -7.18 2.66 -4.07
CA SER A 108 -8.03 2.91 -2.91
C SER A 108 -7.73 1.84 -1.85
N LEU A 109 -7.61 2.25 -0.59
CA LEU A 109 -7.42 1.32 0.53
C LEU A 109 -8.47 0.20 0.43
N LEU A 110 -8.05 -1.04 0.66
CA LEU A 110 -8.98 -2.17 0.71
C LEU A 110 -9.68 -2.15 2.07
N TRP A 111 -11.00 -2.22 2.04
CA TRP A 111 -11.84 -2.29 3.22
C TRP A 111 -12.66 -3.58 3.19
N PHE A 112 -12.93 -4.15 4.35
CA PHE A 112 -13.59 -5.44 4.57
C PHE A 112 -14.92 -5.20 5.28
N PHE A 113 -16.00 -5.83 4.83
CA PHE A 113 -17.32 -5.62 5.44
C PHE A 113 -17.34 -6.22 6.85
N ASP A 114 -17.70 -5.41 7.85
CA ASP A 114 -17.77 -5.80 9.27
C ASP A 114 -19.24 -5.97 9.65
N ASN A 115 -19.72 -7.21 9.57
CA ASN A 115 -21.15 -7.51 9.71
C ASN A 115 -21.60 -7.57 11.17
N ASP A 116 -20.74 -8.01 12.10
CA ASP A 116 -21.08 -8.18 13.51
C ASP A 116 -20.54 -7.08 14.44
N GLY A 117 -19.66 -6.22 13.94
CA GLY A 117 -19.17 -5.01 14.60
C GLY A 117 -17.96 -5.23 15.50
N ASP A 118 -17.14 -6.25 15.26
CA ASP A 118 -15.94 -6.55 16.06
C ASP A 118 -14.66 -5.82 15.61
N GLN A 119 -14.73 -5.14 14.46
CA GLN A 119 -13.66 -4.41 13.76
C GLN A 119 -12.68 -5.26 12.94
N VAL A 120 -13.04 -6.50 12.66
CA VAL A 120 -12.48 -7.36 11.63
C VAL A 120 -13.56 -7.49 10.55
N GLY A 121 -13.17 -7.72 9.29
CA GLY A 121 -14.16 -7.86 8.22
C GLY A 121 -13.87 -9.03 7.30
N ASP A 122 -14.90 -9.37 6.53
CA ASP A 122 -14.93 -10.44 5.54
C ASP A 122 -13.94 -10.21 4.38
N ASP A 123 -13.03 -11.16 4.18
CA ASP A 123 -12.07 -11.19 3.06
C ASP A 123 -12.75 -11.41 1.69
N ASP A 124 -13.93 -12.02 1.66
CA ASP A 124 -14.72 -12.22 0.45
C ASP A 124 -15.59 -10.99 0.08
N THR A 125 -15.90 -10.15 1.07
CA THR A 125 -16.72 -8.94 0.88
C THR A 125 -15.90 -7.67 1.05
N THR A 126 -15.11 -7.36 0.02
CA THR A 126 -14.22 -6.19 0.01
C THR A 126 -14.74 -5.01 -0.81
N GLN A 127 -14.33 -3.81 -0.41
CA GLN A 127 -14.56 -2.57 -1.16
C GLN A 127 -13.30 -1.70 -1.14
N GLN A 128 -12.96 -1.13 -2.29
CA GLN A 128 -11.89 -0.16 -2.38
C GLN A 128 -12.43 1.27 -2.17
N SER A 129 -11.84 2.03 -1.24
CA SER A 129 -12.13 3.45 -1.04
C SER A 129 -10.98 4.18 -0.33
N CYS A 130 -10.90 5.51 -0.44
CA CYS A 130 -9.92 6.30 0.33
C CYS A 130 -10.32 6.54 1.78
N THR A 131 -11.60 6.36 2.09
CA THR A 131 -12.15 6.41 3.44
C THR A 131 -13.00 5.17 3.67
N ALA A 132 -13.02 4.68 4.91
CA ALA A 132 -13.87 3.57 5.32
C ALA A 132 -15.31 3.78 4.85
N PRO A 133 -15.85 2.92 3.99
CA PRO A 133 -17.29 2.90 3.72
C PRO A 133 -18.08 2.55 5.00
N ASP A 134 -19.36 2.93 5.03
CA ASP A 134 -20.23 2.58 6.15
C ASP A 134 -20.34 1.05 6.28
N GLY A 135 -19.99 0.52 7.46
CA GLY A 135 -19.99 -0.92 7.74
C GLY A 135 -18.75 -1.67 7.24
N TYR A 136 -17.67 -0.97 6.92
CA TYR A 136 -16.41 -1.59 6.49
C TYR A 136 -15.23 -1.14 7.37
N VAL A 137 -14.26 -2.04 7.55
CA VAL A 137 -13.05 -1.86 8.38
C VAL A 137 -11.77 -2.19 7.61
N ALA A 138 -10.62 -1.77 8.12
CA ALA A 138 -9.34 -1.92 7.42
C ALA A 138 -8.66 -3.28 7.65
N LEU A 139 -9.09 -4.00 8.70
CA LEU A 139 -8.55 -5.30 9.05
C LEU A 139 -9.47 -6.38 8.48
N GLY A 140 -8.94 -7.22 7.59
CA GLY A 140 -9.63 -8.41 7.11
C GLY A 140 -9.37 -9.62 8.00
N GLY A 141 -9.85 -10.78 7.55
CA GLY A 141 -9.67 -12.07 8.23
C GLY A 141 -10.66 -12.32 9.35
N ASP A 142 -11.94 -12.04 9.12
CA ASP A 142 -13.04 -12.46 9.99
C ASP A 142 -13.41 -13.93 9.69
N CYS A 143 -13.18 -14.84 10.65
CA CYS A 143 -13.53 -16.24 10.61
C CYS A 143 -15.05 -16.49 10.67
N ASN A 144 -15.81 -15.57 11.29
CA ASN A 144 -17.25 -15.67 11.43
C ASN A 144 -17.92 -14.30 11.58
N ASP A 145 -18.28 -13.72 10.44
CA ASP A 145 -19.06 -12.47 10.31
C ASP A 145 -20.40 -12.43 11.06
N GLY A 146 -20.87 -13.53 11.65
CA GLY A 146 -22.09 -13.61 12.44
C GLY A 146 -21.88 -13.54 13.95
N ASP A 147 -20.64 -13.58 14.44
CA ASP A 147 -20.30 -13.69 15.85
C ASP A 147 -19.02 -12.94 16.23
N SER A 148 -19.20 -11.74 16.79
CA SER A 148 -18.13 -10.85 17.26
C SER A 148 -17.17 -11.45 18.31
N GLY A 149 -17.44 -12.66 18.81
CA GLY A 149 -16.56 -13.41 19.70
C GLY A 149 -15.56 -14.33 18.98
N LEU A 150 -15.71 -14.55 17.68
CA LEU A 150 -14.99 -15.53 16.86
C LEU A 150 -14.53 -14.90 15.53
N GLY A 151 -13.99 -13.68 15.59
CA GLY A 151 -13.70 -12.88 14.40
C GLY A 151 -12.28 -13.05 13.87
N ALA A 152 -11.26 -12.47 14.53
CA ALA A 152 -9.94 -12.36 13.89
C ALA A 152 -9.20 -13.70 13.70
N ILE A 153 -8.61 -13.92 12.51
CA ILE A 153 -7.57 -14.94 12.24
C ILE A 153 -6.38 -14.88 13.21
N SER A 154 -6.16 -13.73 13.87
CA SER A 154 -5.13 -13.61 14.92
C SER A 154 -5.51 -14.30 16.24
N ALA A 155 -6.79 -14.64 16.40
CA ALA A 155 -7.36 -15.27 17.59
C ALA A 155 -7.78 -16.73 17.34
N ASP A 156 -8.12 -17.07 16.10
CA ASP A 156 -8.50 -18.41 15.62
C ASP A 156 -7.91 -18.54 14.20
N LEU A 157 -6.71 -19.13 14.07
CA LEU A 157 -5.88 -19.03 12.86
C LEU A 157 -6.37 -19.94 11.73
N ASP A 158 -7.04 -21.05 12.04
CA ASP A 158 -7.62 -21.97 11.06
C ASP A 158 -9.15 -21.84 10.91
N CYS A 159 -9.77 -20.98 11.72
CA CYS A 159 -11.20 -20.67 11.74
C CYS A 159 -12.08 -21.89 12.08
N ASP A 160 -11.64 -22.77 12.97
CA ASP A 160 -12.41 -23.95 13.40
C ASP A 160 -13.42 -23.64 14.53
N GLY A 161 -13.35 -22.44 15.13
CA GLY A 161 -14.17 -21.99 16.23
C GLY A 161 -13.55 -22.19 17.62
N LEU A 162 -12.31 -22.65 17.70
CA LEU A 162 -11.46 -22.66 18.89
C LEU A 162 -10.45 -21.52 18.81
N LEU A 163 -10.24 -20.84 19.93
CA LEU A 163 -9.20 -19.81 19.98
C LEU A 163 -7.83 -20.50 19.98
N ASN A 164 -6.82 -19.90 19.35
CA ASN A 164 -5.44 -20.40 19.29
C ASN A 164 -4.92 -20.86 20.67
N ASP A 165 -5.15 -20.08 21.74
CA ASP A 165 -4.71 -20.40 23.11
C ASP A 165 -5.45 -21.62 23.74
N ALA A 166 -6.53 -22.07 23.11
CA ALA A 166 -7.41 -23.15 23.54
C ALA A 166 -7.55 -24.27 22.51
N ASP A 167 -6.77 -24.20 21.43
CA ASP A 167 -6.74 -25.16 20.34
C ASP A 167 -5.42 -25.95 20.38
N ASP A 168 -5.54 -27.26 20.20
CA ASP A 168 -4.40 -28.17 20.13
C ASP A 168 -3.84 -28.26 18.68
N ASP A 169 -4.46 -27.61 17.69
CA ASP A 169 -4.08 -27.62 16.25
C ASP A 169 -4.36 -26.24 15.63
N ALA A 170 -3.86 -25.17 16.25
CA ALA A 170 -4.30 -23.80 15.95
C ALA A 170 -4.08 -23.36 14.48
N ASP A 171 -3.18 -23.98 13.73
CA ASP A 171 -2.97 -23.71 12.30
C ASP A 171 -3.69 -24.68 11.34
N GLY A 172 -4.38 -25.68 11.89
CA GLY A 172 -5.21 -26.64 11.17
C GLY A 172 -4.42 -27.62 10.29
N ASP A 173 -3.12 -27.83 10.51
CA ASP A 173 -2.30 -28.75 9.71
C ASP A 173 -2.54 -30.23 10.06
N SER A 174 -3.39 -30.51 11.05
CA SER A 174 -3.74 -31.83 11.58
C SER A 174 -2.63 -32.51 12.39
N VAL A 175 -1.66 -31.74 12.88
CA VAL A 175 -0.61 -32.16 13.82
C VAL A 175 -0.83 -31.44 15.15
N ALA A 176 -1.19 -32.20 16.19
CA ALA A 176 -1.44 -31.61 17.49
C ALA A 176 -0.17 -30.99 18.10
N SER A 177 -0.31 -29.92 18.90
CA SER A 177 0.79 -29.13 19.50
C SER A 177 1.81 -29.95 20.30
N ALA A 178 1.45 -31.15 20.74
CA ALA A 178 2.37 -32.05 21.43
C ALA A 178 3.43 -32.68 20.52
N ASP A 179 3.16 -32.74 19.21
CA ASP A 179 4.03 -33.29 18.17
C ASP A 179 4.47 -32.20 17.15
N ASP A 180 4.12 -30.93 17.41
CA ASP A 180 4.41 -29.76 16.58
C ASP A 180 5.41 -28.82 17.26
N CYS A 181 6.38 -28.31 16.49
CA CYS A 181 7.45 -27.44 16.98
C CYS A 181 7.03 -25.97 17.06
N ASP A 182 6.03 -25.56 16.28
CA ASP A 182 5.44 -24.23 16.25
C ASP A 182 3.98 -24.35 15.83
N ASP A 183 3.09 -24.38 16.82
CA ASP A 183 1.63 -24.60 16.70
C ASP A 183 0.89 -23.46 15.96
N ALA A 184 1.63 -22.49 15.42
CA ALA A 184 1.11 -21.38 14.63
C ALA A 184 1.71 -21.32 13.20
N ASP A 185 2.47 -22.33 12.76
CA ASP A 185 3.04 -22.42 11.40
C ASP A 185 2.82 -23.79 10.76
N ALA A 186 1.81 -23.87 9.89
CA ALA A 186 1.41 -25.09 9.19
C ALA A 186 2.47 -25.69 8.25
N ASN A 187 3.64 -25.05 8.12
CA ASN A 187 4.78 -25.56 7.36
C ASN A 187 5.85 -26.23 8.23
N LEU A 188 5.69 -26.22 9.56
CA LEU A 188 6.62 -26.78 10.55
C LEU A 188 6.12 -28.05 11.24
N GLY A 189 5.06 -28.67 10.72
CA GLY A 189 4.55 -29.96 11.15
C GLY A 189 5.49 -31.16 10.92
N ALA A 190 5.61 -31.98 11.96
CA ALA A 190 6.14 -33.35 12.05
C ALA A 190 7.23 -33.77 11.02
N THR A 191 8.52 -33.53 11.32
CA THR A 191 9.61 -34.55 11.47
C THR A 191 11.03 -33.94 11.33
N SER A 192 12.09 -34.40 12.01
CA SER A 192 12.50 -35.82 12.07
C SER A 192 13.53 -36.21 13.18
N ALA A 193 13.81 -35.36 14.17
CA ALA A 193 14.75 -35.69 15.24
C ALA A 193 14.42 -34.92 16.51
N ASP A 194 13.24 -35.14 17.09
CA ASP A 194 12.90 -34.51 18.36
C ASP A 194 13.79 -35.07 19.48
N LEU A 195 14.63 -34.20 20.04
CA LEU A 195 15.33 -34.44 21.31
C LEU A 195 15.06 -33.29 22.30
N ASP A 196 13.97 -32.55 22.08
CA ASP A 196 13.75 -31.12 22.26
C ASP A 196 13.42 -30.53 20.86
N CYS A 197 12.40 -29.69 20.67
CA CYS A 197 12.51 -28.26 20.98
C CYS A 197 13.93 -27.70 20.87
#